data_AF-A0A1B6PEV6-F1
#
_entry.id   AF-A0A1B6PEV6-F1
#
_cell.length_a   1.000
_cell.length_b   1.000
_cell.length_c   1.000
_cell.angle_alpha   90.00
_cell.angle_beta   90.00
_cell.angle_gamma   90.00
#
_symmetry.space_group_name_H-M   'P 1'
#
loop_
_entity.id
_entity.type
_entity.pdbx_description
1 polymer ?
#
loop_
_entity_poly.entity_id
_entity_poly.type
_entity_poly.pdbx_seq_one_letter_code
_entity_poly.pdbx_strand_id
1 'polypeptide(L)'
;MAAPLPLVDGVGPQVDAPAPLPLVDGVGPQVDAPAPLVDGVGPQVDGLPNTLNLLLRTATSSPNHPDQEQRNLLRASLLPVIVCKIKVRDAGPFMQLVRLPLAAANPHGNRTIPNRLAIERVAAAANVLFLLIDPLLPCLRRHPTDPTHLRGVKACAERLQHLAAEAGGSFKTSCSQFAQRIILYVTQAHAHPMFSPYAPLRSSIDDIIRRATVLLDLTVTVKHPEPGELAAAAVEVAAYAAQYGGAVAGLGAEAEADPEEAEGN
;
A
#
# COMPACT_ATOMS: atom_id res chain seq x y z
N MET A 1 -65.36 -50.03 11.65
CA MET A 1 -65.89 -48.76 11.12
C MET A 1 -64.74 -48.07 10.40
N ALA A 2 -64.65 -48.27 9.09
CA ALA A 2 -63.59 -47.70 8.24
C ALA A 2 -64.14 -46.44 7.57
N ALA A 3 -63.49 -45.31 7.78
CA ALA A 3 -63.82 -44.04 7.13
C ALA A 3 -63.04 -43.94 5.81
N PRO A 4 -63.69 -43.56 4.69
CA PRO A 4 -62.99 -43.36 3.42
C PRO A 4 -62.33 -41.97 3.39
N LEU A 5 -61.09 -41.91 2.91
CA LEU A 5 -60.36 -40.67 2.63
C LEU A 5 -60.87 -40.02 1.34
N PRO A 6 -60.90 -38.68 1.23
CA PRO A 6 -61.26 -38.01 -0.01
C PRO A 6 -60.06 -37.97 -0.97
N LEU A 7 -60.30 -38.45 -2.19
CA LEU A 7 -59.44 -38.31 -3.36
C LEU A 7 -59.58 -36.88 -3.90
N VAL A 8 -58.50 -36.10 -3.92
CA VAL A 8 -58.47 -34.76 -4.52
C VAL A 8 -57.69 -34.83 -5.83
N ASP A 9 -58.40 -34.79 -6.95
CA ASP A 9 -57.83 -34.57 -8.28
C ASP A 9 -57.45 -33.10 -8.45
N GLY A 10 -56.16 -32.81 -8.37
CA GLY A 10 -55.59 -31.51 -8.70
C GLY A 10 -55.31 -31.40 -10.20
N VAL A 11 -56.20 -30.72 -10.92
CA VAL A 11 -55.98 -30.30 -12.31
C VAL A 11 -54.86 -29.25 -12.33
N GLY A 12 -53.68 -29.62 -12.84
CA GLY A 12 -52.60 -28.68 -13.09
C GLY A 12 -52.90 -27.78 -14.30
N PRO A 13 -52.48 -26.50 -14.29
CA PRO A 13 -52.69 -25.64 -15.45
C PRO A 13 -51.72 -26.05 -16.57
N GLN A 14 -52.27 -26.41 -17.73
CA GLN A 14 -51.53 -26.46 -18.98
C GLN A 14 -51.06 -25.05 -19.35
N VAL A 15 -49.75 -24.87 -19.48
CA VAL A 15 -49.14 -23.68 -20.04
C VAL A 15 -48.81 -24.00 -21.50
N ASP A 16 -49.65 -23.51 -22.40
CA ASP A 16 -49.35 -23.43 -23.84
C ASP A 16 -48.29 -22.35 -24.06
N ALA A 17 -47.14 -22.77 -24.59
CA ALA A 17 -46.27 -21.94 -25.42
C ALA A 17 -46.39 -22.50 -26.84
N PRO A 18 -46.52 -21.67 -27.90
CA PRO A 18 -45.34 -20.95 -28.38
C PRO A 18 -45.64 -19.57 -29.02
N ALA A 19 -44.70 -18.63 -28.86
CA ALA A 19 -44.60 -17.47 -29.77
C ALA A 19 -43.13 -17.29 -30.20
N PRO A 20 -42.89 -16.93 -31.47
CA PRO A 20 -41.59 -17.06 -32.12
C PRO A 20 -40.65 -15.91 -31.75
N LEU A 21 -39.38 -16.26 -31.58
CA LEU A 21 -38.26 -15.34 -31.43
C LEU A 21 -38.15 -14.45 -32.69
N PRO A 22 -38.10 -13.11 -32.57
CA PRO A 22 -37.63 -12.28 -33.66
C PRO A 22 -36.10 -12.41 -33.74
N LEU A 23 -35.62 -12.85 -34.90
CA LEU A 23 -34.24 -12.66 -35.35
C LEU A 23 -33.96 -11.15 -35.29
N VAL A 24 -33.15 -10.71 -34.33
CA VAL A 24 -32.58 -9.36 -34.33
C VAL A 24 -31.15 -9.49 -34.85
N ASP A 25 -30.95 -8.97 -36.06
CA ASP A 25 -29.65 -8.78 -36.68
C ASP A 25 -28.71 -8.03 -35.73
N GLY A 26 -27.60 -8.68 -35.40
CA GLY A 26 -26.51 -8.10 -34.64
C GLY A 26 -25.72 -7.12 -35.50
N VAL A 27 -26.15 -5.86 -35.52
CA VAL A 27 -25.26 -4.75 -35.92
C VAL A 27 -24.46 -4.36 -34.69
N GLY A 28 -23.29 -5.00 -34.52
CA GLY A 28 -22.32 -4.57 -33.54
C GLY A 28 -21.77 -3.18 -33.89
N PRO A 29 -21.65 -2.24 -32.95
CA PRO A 29 -20.94 -1.01 -33.22
C PRO A 29 -19.45 -1.34 -33.33
N GLN A 30 -18.87 -1.12 -34.52
CA GLN A 30 -17.44 -0.96 -34.67
C GLN A 30 -17.03 0.27 -33.86
N VAL A 31 -16.44 0.02 -32.70
CA VAL A 31 -15.72 1.04 -31.95
C VAL A 31 -14.30 1.03 -32.47
N ASP A 32 -14.02 1.95 -33.39
CA ASP A 32 -12.65 2.38 -33.68
C ASP A 32 -12.06 2.97 -32.41
N ALA A 33 -11.23 2.20 -31.73
CA ALA A 33 -10.40 2.69 -30.64
C ALA A 33 -9.12 3.30 -31.25
N PRO A 34 -8.86 4.60 -31.08
CA PRO A 34 -7.56 5.15 -31.42
C PRO A 34 -6.52 4.57 -30.45
N ALA A 35 -5.47 3.98 -31.02
CA ALA A 35 -4.31 3.50 -30.28
C ALA A 35 -3.72 4.63 -29.41
N PRO A 36 -3.44 4.40 -28.12
CA PRO A 36 -2.60 5.32 -27.37
C PRO A 36 -1.14 5.03 -27.77
N LEU A 37 -0.61 5.91 -28.62
CA LEU A 37 0.82 6.07 -28.84
C LEU A 37 1.43 6.57 -27.50
N VAL A 38 1.95 5.66 -26.69
CA VAL A 38 2.77 6.02 -25.52
C VAL A 38 4.21 5.84 -25.94
N ASP A 39 4.79 6.93 -26.45
CA ASP A 39 6.23 7.10 -26.59
C ASP A 39 6.74 7.78 -25.31
N GLY A 40 7.73 7.17 -24.67
CA GLY A 40 8.20 7.60 -23.36
C GLY A 40 9.01 6.53 -22.63
N VAL A 41 10.08 6.05 -23.27
CA VAL A 41 11.11 5.22 -22.65
C VAL A 41 11.87 6.07 -21.63
N GLY A 42 11.71 5.76 -20.35
CA GLY A 42 12.52 6.22 -19.23
C GLY A 42 12.62 5.07 -18.21
N PRO A 43 13.79 4.86 -17.55
CA PRO A 43 14.16 3.53 -17.09
C PRO A 43 13.23 3.04 -15.97
N GLN A 44 12.61 1.89 -16.25
CA GLN A 44 11.99 1.03 -15.25
C GLN A 44 13.06 0.59 -14.24
N VAL A 45 12.81 0.83 -12.96
CA VAL A 45 13.48 0.10 -11.88
C VAL A 45 12.56 -1.04 -11.49
N ASP A 46 12.57 -2.09 -12.31
CA ASP A 46 12.04 -3.39 -11.92
C ASP A 46 13.03 -4.04 -10.95
N GLY A 47 12.52 -4.48 -9.79
CA GLY A 47 13.17 -5.48 -8.94
C GLY A 47 14.49 -5.07 -8.26
N LEU A 48 14.39 -4.63 -7.00
CA LEU A 48 15.50 -4.43 -6.06
C LEU A 48 16.04 -5.76 -5.47
N PRO A 49 16.77 -6.58 -6.25
CA PRO A 49 17.97 -7.19 -5.67
C PRO A 49 19.25 -7.07 -6.49
N ASN A 50 19.20 -6.62 -7.76
CA ASN A 50 20.37 -6.69 -8.65
C ASN A 50 21.21 -5.42 -8.71
N THR A 51 20.63 -4.23 -8.57
CA THR A 51 21.37 -2.95 -8.59
C THR A 51 22.21 -2.73 -7.33
N LEU A 52 21.76 -3.20 -6.17
CA LEU A 52 22.58 -3.17 -4.95
C LEU A 52 23.78 -4.14 -5.03
N ASN A 53 23.61 -5.29 -5.68
CA ASN A 53 24.71 -6.25 -5.87
C ASN A 53 25.81 -5.74 -6.82
N LEU A 54 25.45 -4.89 -7.79
CA LEU A 54 26.42 -4.32 -8.73
C LEU A 54 27.31 -3.25 -8.05
N LEU A 55 26.76 -2.47 -7.12
CA LEU A 55 27.50 -1.48 -6.33
C LEU A 55 28.40 -2.11 -5.26
N LEU A 56 28.03 -3.27 -4.71
CA LEU A 56 28.89 -3.97 -3.74
C LEU A 56 30.07 -4.72 -4.40
N ARG A 57 29.97 -5.13 -5.67
CA ARG A 57 31.03 -5.90 -6.35
C ARG A 57 32.18 -5.06 -6.92
N THR A 58 32.02 -3.75 -7.08
CA THR A 58 33.10 -2.87 -7.57
C THR A 58 34.06 -2.40 -6.48
N ALA A 59 33.82 -2.73 -5.22
CA ALA A 59 34.62 -2.26 -4.08
C ALA A 59 35.86 -3.11 -3.76
N THR A 60 36.15 -4.20 -4.48
CA THR A 60 37.19 -5.18 -4.08
C THR A 60 38.48 -5.15 -4.88
N SER A 61 38.79 -4.11 -5.67
CA SER A 61 40.05 -4.06 -6.43
C SER A 61 40.74 -2.70 -6.39
N SER A 62 41.65 -2.50 -5.42
CA SER A 62 42.98 -1.88 -5.59
C SER A 62 43.50 -1.33 -4.23
N PRO A 63 44.73 -1.64 -3.76
CA PRO A 63 45.14 -1.35 -2.40
C PRO A 63 45.82 0.01 -2.18
N ASN A 64 46.07 0.82 -3.22
CA ASN A 64 46.92 2.00 -3.09
C ASN A 64 46.15 3.29 -3.39
N HIS A 65 45.80 4.02 -2.33
CA HIS A 65 45.11 5.32 -2.29
C HIS A 65 43.60 5.42 -2.64
N PRO A 66 42.71 4.61 -2.04
CA PRO A 66 41.27 4.69 -2.34
C PRO A 66 40.41 5.56 -1.40
N ASP A 67 40.92 6.02 -0.24
CA ASP A 67 40.03 6.50 0.84
C ASP A 67 39.25 7.80 0.56
N GLN A 68 39.84 8.80 -0.12
CA GLN A 68 39.15 10.09 -0.30
C GLN A 68 38.10 10.02 -1.44
N GLU A 69 38.45 9.36 -2.54
CA GLU A 69 37.57 9.21 -3.70
C GLU A 69 36.47 8.19 -3.45
N GLN A 70 36.77 7.06 -2.76
CA GLN A 70 35.72 6.15 -2.29
C GLN A 70 34.82 6.79 -1.24
N ARG A 71 35.33 7.64 -0.34
CA ARG A 71 34.47 8.39 0.60
C ARG A 71 33.60 9.42 -0.13
N ASN A 72 34.11 10.09 -1.16
CA ASN A 72 33.32 11.02 -1.96
C ASN A 72 32.28 10.30 -2.83
N LEU A 73 32.60 9.14 -3.39
CA LEU A 73 31.65 8.27 -4.10
C LEU A 73 30.61 7.67 -3.15
N LEU A 74 31.01 7.26 -1.93
CA LEU A 74 30.10 6.80 -0.88
C LEU A 74 29.19 7.94 -0.39
N ARG A 75 29.70 9.18 -0.26
CA ARG A 75 28.88 10.36 0.05
C ARG A 75 27.91 10.70 -1.08
N ALA A 76 28.35 10.59 -2.34
CA ALA A 76 27.48 10.76 -3.50
C ALA A 76 26.42 9.65 -3.61
N SER A 77 26.64 8.48 -3.02
CA SER A 77 25.68 7.36 -3.00
C SER A 77 24.57 7.48 -1.94
N LEU A 78 24.58 8.54 -1.11
CA LEU A 78 23.50 8.85 -0.15
C LEU A 78 22.36 9.65 -0.77
N LEU A 79 22.08 9.45 -2.05
CA LEU A 79 20.92 10.08 -2.68
C LEU A 79 19.64 9.61 -1.98
N PRO A 80 18.70 10.52 -1.69
CA PRO A 80 17.43 10.17 -1.08
C PRO A 80 16.70 9.17 -1.97
N VAL A 81 16.34 8.02 -1.41
CA VAL A 81 15.56 7.01 -2.11
C VAL A 81 14.12 7.50 -2.14
N ILE A 82 13.62 7.85 -3.33
CA ILE A 82 12.22 8.25 -3.54
C ILE A 82 11.45 7.07 -4.10
N VAL A 83 10.40 6.67 -3.39
CA VAL A 83 9.54 5.55 -3.83
C VAL A 83 8.41 6.10 -4.68
N CYS A 84 8.53 6.03 -6.00
CA CYS A 84 7.48 6.56 -6.89
C CYS A 84 6.28 5.62 -7.01
N LYS A 85 6.51 4.30 -6.98
CA LYS A 85 5.51 3.27 -7.20
C LYS A 85 5.66 2.17 -6.16
N ILE A 86 4.55 1.73 -5.58
CA ILE A 86 4.54 0.61 -4.64
C ILE A 86 3.20 -0.13 -4.77
N LYS A 87 3.20 -1.47 -4.63
CA LYS A 87 1.95 -2.21 -4.47
C LYS A 87 1.43 -1.99 -3.06
N VAL A 88 0.12 -1.79 -2.92
CA VAL A 88 -0.50 -1.50 -1.61
C VAL A 88 -0.16 -2.59 -0.58
N ARG A 89 -0.23 -3.87 -0.96
CA ARG A 89 0.12 -5.00 -0.08
C ARG A 89 1.59 -5.04 0.36
N ASP A 90 2.49 -4.47 -0.44
CA ASP A 90 3.94 -4.50 -0.17
C ASP A 90 4.40 -3.33 0.70
N ALA A 91 3.54 -2.33 0.92
CA ALA A 91 3.88 -1.14 1.70
C ALA A 91 4.24 -1.45 3.16
N GLY A 92 3.53 -2.38 3.80
CA GLY A 92 3.82 -2.81 5.17
C GLY A 92 5.21 -3.47 5.30
N PRO A 93 5.48 -4.56 4.57
CA PRO A 93 6.80 -5.19 4.54
C PRO A 93 7.92 -4.21 4.15
N PHE A 94 7.68 -3.34 3.16
CA PHE A 94 8.63 -2.31 2.78
C PHE A 94 9.00 -1.40 3.95
N MET A 95 8.02 -0.92 4.72
CA MET A 95 8.28 -0.09 5.89
C MET A 95 9.06 -0.81 7.00
N GLN A 96 8.91 -2.13 7.12
CA GLN A 96 9.71 -2.92 8.04
C GLN A 96 11.17 -2.99 7.58
N LEU A 97 11.41 -3.20 6.28
CA LEU A 97 12.75 -3.20 5.70
C LEU A 97 13.46 -1.85 5.87
N VAL A 98 12.74 -0.74 5.69
CA VAL A 98 13.28 0.62 5.88
C VAL A 98 13.68 0.87 7.35
N ARG A 99 13.01 0.22 8.30
CA ARG A 99 13.32 0.35 9.74
C ARG A 99 14.48 -0.52 10.19
N LEU A 100 14.94 -1.49 9.40
CA LEU A 100 16.06 -2.33 9.79
C LEU A 100 17.35 -1.49 9.85
N PRO A 101 18.02 -1.44 11.01
CA PRO A 101 19.33 -0.81 11.09
C PRO A 101 20.29 -1.59 10.18
N LEU A 102 20.78 -0.93 9.12
CA LEU A 102 21.82 -1.48 8.24
C LEU A 102 23.13 -1.53 9.04
N ALA A 103 23.34 -2.67 9.71
CA ALA A 103 24.28 -2.88 10.82
C ALA A 103 25.78 -2.69 10.52
N ALA A 104 26.18 -2.16 9.36
CA ALA A 104 27.58 -2.21 8.95
C ALA A 104 28.22 -0.90 8.48
N ALA A 105 27.47 0.17 8.16
CA ALA A 105 28.08 1.29 7.42
C ALA A 105 27.98 2.67 8.06
N ASN A 106 27.02 2.95 8.94
CA ASN A 106 26.96 4.22 9.67
C ASN A 106 25.90 4.16 10.80
N PRO A 107 26.30 4.18 12.09
CA PRO A 107 25.35 4.16 13.21
C PRO A 107 24.44 5.40 13.29
N HIS A 108 24.71 6.45 12.49
CA HIS A 108 23.97 7.71 12.50
C HIS A 108 23.27 8.04 11.18
N GLY A 109 23.44 7.23 10.14
CA GLY A 109 22.90 7.50 8.80
C GLY A 109 21.51 6.91 8.60
N ASN A 110 20.47 7.46 9.24
CA ASN A 110 19.10 7.07 8.90
C ASN A 110 18.81 7.48 7.45
N ARG A 111 18.52 6.51 6.58
CA ARG A 111 18.07 6.77 5.21
C ARG A 111 16.79 7.59 5.27
N THR A 112 16.85 8.83 4.82
CA THR A 112 15.67 9.68 4.69
C THR A 112 14.96 9.31 3.40
N ILE A 113 13.71 8.83 3.54
CA ILE A 113 12.80 8.63 2.41
C ILE A 113 11.88 9.85 2.42
N PRO A 114 11.98 10.77 1.45
CA PRO A 114 11.23 12.02 1.49
C PRO A 114 9.71 11.81 1.59
N ASN A 115 9.20 10.76 0.95
CA ASN A 115 7.78 10.41 0.97
C ASN A 115 7.42 9.32 2.01
N ARG A 116 8.24 9.15 3.05
CA ARG A 116 8.03 8.12 4.09
C ARG A 116 6.62 8.15 4.68
N LEU A 117 6.14 9.34 5.03
CA LEU A 117 4.82 9.50 5.65
C LEU A 117 3.71 8.95 4.76
N ALA A 118 3.75 9.26 3.47
CA ALA A 118 2.74 8.79 2.52
C ALA A 118 2.78 7.25 2.37
N ILE A 119 3.97 6.64 2.34
CA ILE A 119 4.12 5.18 2.33
C ILE A 119 3.59 4.56 3.63
N GLU A 120 3.85 5.19 4.78
CA GLU A 120 3.30 4.75 6.07
C GLU A 120 1.75 4.79 6.06
N ARG A 121 1.14 5.79 5.41
CA ARG A 121 -0.32 5.84 5.24
C ARG A 121 -0.85 4.74 4.31
N VAL A 122 -0.14 4.44 3.22
CA VAL A 122 -0.48 3.30 2.35
C VAL A 122 -0.37 1.98 3.11
N ALA A 123 0.68 1.78 3.90
CA ALA A 123 0.86 0.60 4.74
C ALA A 123 -0.25 0.46 5.79
N ALA A 124 -0.62 1.56 6.46
CA ALA A 124 -1.73 1.56 7.40
C ALA A 124 -3.07 1.23 6.72
N ALA A 125 -3.29 1.73 5.51
CA ALA A 125 -4.48 1.44 4.72
C ALA A 125 -4.53 -0.04 4.30
N ALA A 126 -3.39 -0.64 3.93
CA ALA A 126 -3.30 -2.07 3.65
C ALA A 126 -3.73 -2.92 4.86
N ASN A 127 -3.30 -2.54 6.07
CA ASN A 127 -3.74 -3.23 7.30
C ASN A 127 -5.25 -3.13 7.53
N VAL A 128 -5.87 -1.98 7.23
CA VAL A 128 -7.33 -1.83 7.30
C VAL A 128 -8.02 -2.75 6.28
N LEU A 129 -7.46 -2.89 5.07
CA LEU A 129 -8.00 -3.79 4.05
C LEU A 129 -7.88 -5.27 4.48
N PHE A 130 -6.75 -5.69 5.07
CA PHE A 130 -6.62 -7.05 5.61
C PHE A 130 -7.62 -7.31 6.73
N LEU A 131 -7.80 -6.38 7.66
CA LEU A 131 -8.81 -6.48 8.72
C LEU A 131 -10.24 -6.48 8.16
N LEU A 132 -10.49 -5.85 7.01
CA LEU A 132 -11.78 -5.90 6.36
C LEU A 132 -12.03 -7.29 5.73
N ILE A 133 -11.06 -7.80 4.97
CA ILE A 133 -11.19 -9.05 4.18
C ILE A 133 -11.23 -10.29 5.07
N ASP A 134 -10.37 -10.38 6.09
CA ASP A 134 -10.13 -11.64 6.80
C ASP A 134 -11.13 -11.87 7.95
N PRO A 135 -11.32 -10.96 8.91
CA PRO A 135 -12.29 -11.16 9.98
C PRO A 135 -13.67 -10.56 9.70
N LEU A 136 -13.76 -9.32 9.19
CA LEU A 136 -15.04 -8.58 9.22
C LEU A 136 -16.03 -9.06 8.15
N LEU A 137 -15.61 -9.11 6.88
CA LEU A 137 -16.51 -9.48 5.78
C LEU A 137 -17.00 -10.94 5.86
N PRO A 138 -16.19 -11.94 6.29
CA PRO A 138 -16.69 -13.29 6.51
C PRO A 138 -17.73 -13.40 7.63
N CYS A 139 -17.59 -12.61 8.71
CA CYS A 139 -18.62 -12.52 9.76
C CYS A 139 -19.91 -11.90 9.22
N LEU A 140 -19.82 -10.79 8.47
CA LEU A 140 -21.00 -10.20 7.80
C LEU A 140 -21.63 -11.15 6.78
N ARG A 141 -20.85 -11.99 6.11
CA ARG A 141 -21.40 -12.96 5.16
C ARG A 141 -22.39 -13.91 5.85
N ARG A 142 -22.10 -14.29 7.10
CA ARG A 142 -23.00 -15.11 7.94
C ARG A 142 -24.20 -14.29 8.41
N HIS A 143 -23.97 -13.05 8.86
CA HIS A 143 -25.00 -12.15 9.40
C HIS A 143 -24.94 -10.76 8.72
N PRO A 144 -25.55 -10.58 7.53
CA PRO A 144 -25.33 -9.38 6.70
C PRO A 144 -25.87 -8.08 7.29
N THR A 145 -26.74 -8.16 8.29
CA THR A 145 -27.39 -7.02 8.93
C THR A 145 -26.96 -6.85 10.38
N ASP A 146 -25.90 -7.54 10.84
CA ASP A 146 -25.48 -7.43 12.24
C ASP A 146 -24.93 -6.01 12.53
N PRO A 147 -25.55 -5.25 13.45
CA PRO A 147 -25.20 -3.84 13.66
C PRO A 147 -23.78 -3.63 14.17
N THR A 148 -23.22 -4.60 14.91
CA THR A 148 -21.86 -4.51 15.45
C THR A 148 -20.84 -4.61 14.32
N HIS A 149 -20.98 -5.61 13.45
CA HIS A 149 -20.09 -5.75 12.30
C HIS A 149 -20.29 -4.62 11.28
N LEU A 150 -21.52 -4.16 11.05
CA LEU A 150 -21.79 -3.01 10.16
C LEU A 150 -21.09 -1.73 10.65
N ARG A 151 -21.08 -1.47 11.97
CA ARG A 151 -20.33 -0.35 12.56
C ARG A 151 -18.83 -0.48 12.32
N GLY A 152 -18.27 -1.68 12.52
CA GLY A 152 -16.85 -1.95 12.28
C GLY A 152 -16.46 -1.73 10.82
N VAL A 153 -17.28 -2.19 9.88
CA VAL A 153 -17.06 -2.00 8.44
C VAL A 153 -17.17 -0.54 8.02
N LYS A 154 -18.14 0.21 8.57
CA LYS A 154 -18.24 1.66 8.35
C LYS A 154 -17.00 2.41 8.85
N ALA A 155 -16.55 2.10 10.06
CA ALA A 155 -15.33 2.70 10.63
C ALA A 155 -14.08 2.40 9.79
N CYS A 156 -13.97 1.18 9.22
CA CYS A 156 -12.90 0.85 8.29
C CYS A 156 -12.95 1.71 7.02
N ALA A 157 -14.15 1.94 6.45
CA ALA A 157 -14.31 2.78 5.26
C ALA A 157 -13.91 4.25 5.53
N GLU A 158 -14.35 4.82 6.64
CA GLU A 158 -14.00 6.19 7.05
C GLU A 158 -12.49 6.31 7.30
N ARG A 159 -11.90 5.35 8.01
CA ARG A 159 -10.45 5.31 8.25
C ARG A 159 -9.66 5.18 6.96
N LEU A 160 -10.12 4.36 6.03
CA LEU A 160 -9.48 4.17 4.73
C LEU A 160 -9.53 5.47 3.90
N GLN A 161 -10.65 6.20 3.89
CA GLN A 161 -10.74 7.50 3.22
C GLN A 161 -9.74 8.51 3.80
N HIS A 162 -9.63 8.58 5.13
CA HIS A 162 -8.67 9.47 5.79
C HIS A 162 -7.22 9.16 5.40
N LEU A 163 -6.81 7.89 5.51
CA LEU A 163 -5.46 7.45 5.16
C LEU A 163 -5.14 7.68 3.68
N ALA A 164 -6.11 7.44 2.80
CA ALA A 164 -5.94 7.65 1.38
C ALA A 164 -5.88 9.15 1.00
N ALA A 165 -6.60 10.01 1.72
CA ALA A 165 -6.51 11.46 1.56
C ALA A 165 -5.12 11.99 1.92
N GLU A 166 -4.52 11.48 3.00
CA GLU A 166 -3.16 11.83 3.42
C GLU A 166 -2.08 11.28 2.48
N ALA A 167 -2.26 10.06 1.95
CA ALA A 167 -1.32 9.46 1.00
C ALA A 167 -1.34 10.14 -0.38
N GLY A 168 -2.50 10.67 -0.78
CA GLY A 168 -2.70 11.38 -2.05
C GLY A 168 -2.62 10.48 -3.30
N GLY A 169 -2.38 11.12 -4.45
CA GLY A 169 -2.17 10.43 -5.73
C GLY A 169 -3.36 9.62 -6.24
N SER A 170 -3.09 8.58 -7.03
CA SER A 170 -4.11 7.67 -7.55
C SER A 170 -4.77 6.82 -6.45
N PHE A 171 -4.05 6.59 -5.35
CA PHE A 171 -4.53 5.82 -4.21
C PHE A 171 -5.75 6.45 -3.55
N LYS A 172 -5.76 7.79 -3.41
CA LYS A 172 -6.91 8.55 -2.89
C LYS A 172 -8.19 8.23 -3.64
N THR A 173 -8.16 8.29 -4.97
CA THR A 173 -9.34 8.09 -5.81
C THR A 173 -9.87 6.67 -5.69
N SER A 174 -9.00 5.67 -5.81
CA SER A 174 -9.39 4.26 -5.71
C SER A 174 -9.97 3.91 -4.34
N CYS A 175 -9.34 4.36 -3.25
CA CYS A 175 -9.85 4.14 -1.90
C CYS A 175 -11.17 4.87 -1.64
N SER A 176 -11.34 6.09 -2.15
CA SER A 176 -12.58 6.85 -1.98
C SER A 176 -13.77 6.15 -2.64
N GLN A 177 -13.60 5.68 -3.87
CA GLN A 177 -14.62 4.90 -4.58
C GLN A 177 -14.95 3.59 -3.85
N PHE A 178 -13.92 2.89 -3.35
CA PHE A 178 -14.11 1.66 -2.59
C PHE A 178 -14.86 1.90 -1.27
N ALA A 179 -14.48 2.93 -0.51
CA ALA A 179 -15.16 3.31 0.73
C ALA A 179 -16.61 3.75 0.49
N GLN A 180 -16.91 4.47 -0.59
CA GLN A 180 -18.29 4.80 -0.97
C GLN A 180 -19.13 3.54 -1.19
N ARG A 181 -18.59 2.50 -1.83
CA ARG A 181 -19.29 1.21 -1.97
C ARG A 181 -19.59 0.56 -0.63
N ILE A 182 -18.65 0.58 0.30
CA ILE A 182 -18.87 0.06 1.65
C ILE A 182 -20.01 0.84 2.34
N ILE A 183 -20.00 2.17 2.25
CA ILE A 183 -21.04 3.02 2.84
C ILE A 183 -22.42 2.73 2.23
N LEU A 184 -22.49 2.53 0.91
CA LEU A 184 -23.73 2.12 0.23
C LEU A 184 -24.23 0.76 0.73
N TYR A 185 -23.35 -0.24 0.84
CA TYR A 185 -23.70 -1.54 1.41
C TYR A 185 -24.24 -1.41 2.84
N VAL A 186 -23.55 -0.65 3.70
CA VAL A 186 -23.98 -0.42 5.09
C VAL A 186 -25.35 0.26 5.13
N THR A 187 -25.61 1.21 4.22
CA THR A 187 -26.90 1.92 4.14
C THR A 187 -28.02 0.97 3.72
N GLN A 188 -27.77 0.12 2.71
CA GLN A 188 -28.71 -0.91 2.27
C GLN A 188 -28.98 -1.94 3.38
N ALA A 189 -27.94 -2.40 4.07
CA ALA A 189 -28.07 -3.38 5.14
C ALA A 189 -28.95 -2.87 6.32
N HIS A 190 -28.85 -1.58 6.67
CA HIS A 190 -29.72 -0.97 7.70
C HIS A 190 -31.19 -0.85 7.27
N ALA A 191 -31.48 -0.83 5.97
CA ALA A 191 -32.86 -0.79 5.47
C ALA A 191 -33.57 -2.15 5.54
N HIS A 192 -32.84 -3.24 5.82
CA HIS A 192 -33.40 -4.58 5.95
C HIS A 192 -33.65 -4.96 7.43
N PRO A 193 -34.69 -5.77 7.71
CA PRO A 193 -34.93 -6.27 9.06
C PRO A 193 -33.75 -7.12 9.56
N MET A 194 -33.52 -7.10 10.87
CA MET A 194 -32.43 -7.85 11.50
C MET A 194 -32.51 -9.34 11.13
N PHE A 195 -31.35 -9.90 10.77
CA PHE A 195 -31.13 -11.31 10.39
C PHE A 195 -31.76 -11.75 9.06
N SER A 196 -32.04 -10.81 8.15
CA SER A 196 -32.52 -11.15 6.81
C SER A 196 -31.48 -11.97 6.01
N PRO A 197 -31.82 -13.16 5.50
CA PRO A 197 -30.94 -13.96 4.63
C PRO A 197 -30.95 -13.43 3.19
N TYR A 198 -30.97 -12.11 3.01
CA TYR A 198 -31.15 -11.48 1.71
C TYR A 198 -29.93 -11.73 0.81
N ALA A 199 -30.11 -12.59 -0.20
CA ALA A 199 -29.05 -13.01 -1.11
C ALA A 199 -28.29 -11.85 -1.79
N PRO A 200 -28.93 -10.73 -2.17
CA PRO A 200 -28.22 -9.58 -2.74
C PRO A 200 -27.20 -8.93 -1.80
N LEU A 201 -27.44 -8.89 -0.48
CA LEU A 201 -26.44 -8.37 0.46
C LEU A 201 -25.20 -9.27 0.50
N ARG A 202 -25.38 -10.59 0.43
CA ARG A 202 -24.24 -11.53 0.37
C ARG A 202 -23.43 -11.37 -0.92
N SER A 203 -24.11 -11.18 -2.05
CA SER A 203 -23.45 -10.86 -3.32
C SER A 203 -22.67 -9.53 -3.24
N SER A 204 -23.24 -8.52 -2.57
CA SER A 204 -22.54 -7.24 -2.34
C SER A 204 -21.28 -7.42 -1.47
N ILE A 205 -21.34 -8.26 -0.43
CA ILE A 205 -20.16 -8.60 0.38
C ILE A 205 -19.08 -9.26 -0.49
N ASP A 206 -19.46 -10.22 -1.35
CA ASP A 206 -18.52 -10.87 -2.27
C ASP A 206 -17.88 -9.89 -3.28
N ASP A 207 -18.64 -8.89 -3.77
CA ASP A 207 -18.08 -7.80 -4.59
C ASP A 207 -17.10 -6.92 -3.80
N ILE A 208 -17.42 -6.59 -2.54
CA ILE A 208 -16.52 -5.83 -1.65
C ILE A 208 -15.21 -6.60 -1.43
N ILE A 209 -15.28 -7.90 -1.12
CA ILE A 209 -14.08 -8.75 -0.95
C ILE A 209 -13.24 -8.71 -2.23
N ARG A 210 -13.84 -8.97 -3.39
CA ARG A 210 -13.14 -8.99 -4.68
C ARG A 210 -12.42 -7.66 -4.95
N ARG A 211 -13.11 -6.53 -4.71
CA ARG A 211 -12.53 -5.20 -4.93
C ARG A 211 -11.44 -4.85 -3.94
N ALA A 212 -11.57 -5.27 -2.68
CA ALA A 212 -10.53 -5.10 -1.68
C ALA A 212 -9.25 -5.84 -2.08
N THR A 213 -9.36 -7.07 -2.61
CA THR A 213 -8.22 -7.83 -3.14
C THR A 213 -7.57 -7.11 -4.33
N VAL A 214 -8.37 -6.63 -5.29
CA VAL A 214 -7.84 -5.84 -6.42
C VAL A 214 -7.12 -4.57 -5.94
N LEU A 215 -7.64 -3.92 -4.89
CA LEU A 215 -7.04 -2.73 -4.32
C LEU A 215 -5.69 -3.02 -3.62
N LEU A 216 -5.56 -4.19 -2.97
CA LEU A 216 -4.29 -4.64 -2.38
C LEU A 216 -3.21 -4.93 -3.42
N ASP A 217 -3.60 -5.44 -4.60
CA ASP A 217 -2.69 -5.73 -5.72
C ASP A 217 -2.42 -4.50 -6.61
N LEU A 218 -3.11 -3.39 -6.38
CA LEU A 218 -2.93 -2.16 -7.14
C LEU A 218 -1.54 -1.56 -6.91
N THR A 219 -0.85 -1.23 -8.00
CA THR A 219 0.36 -0.41 -7.94
C THR A 219 -0.05 1.06 -7.90
N VAL A 220 0.30 1.73 -6.82
CA VAL A 220 -0.09 3.13 -6.60
C VAL A 220 1.10 4.06 -6.77
N THR A 221 0.82 5.25 -7.31
CA THR A 221 1.77 6.35 -7.32
C THR A 221 1.62 7.12 -6.02
N VAL A 222 2.67 7.14 -5.22
CA VAL A 222 2.69 7.89 -3.97
C VAL A 222 2.96 9.36 -4.33
N LYS A 223 2.21 10.29 -3.73
CA LYS A 223 2.39 11.72 -4.01
C LYS A 223 3.87 12.07 -3.78
N HIS A 224 4.50 12.65 -4.80
CA HIS A 224 5.83 13.22 -4.63
C HIS A 224 5.69 14.43 -3.68
N PRO A 225 6.56 14.56 -2.67
CA PRO A 225 6.59 15.78 -1.88
C PRO A 225 6.79 16.96 -2.83
N GLU A 226 6.01 18.02 -2.62
CA GLU A 226 6.15 19.24 -3.42
C GLU A 226 7.60 19.74 -3.27
N PRO A 227 8.18 20.42 -4.27
CA PRO A 227 9.57 20.90 -4.19
C PRO A 227 9.84 21.74 -2.93
N GLY A 228 8.83 22.47 -2.44
CA GLY A 228 8.91 23.23 -1.19
C GLY A 228 8.99 22.36 0.08
N GLU A 229 8.33 21.21 0.10
CA GLU A 229 8.41 20.26 1.23
C GLU A 229 9.77 19.55 1.25
N LEU A 230 10.34 19.25 0.08
CA LEU A 230 11.68 18.73 -0.05
C LEU A 230 12.74 19.71 0.45
N ALA A 231 12.59 21.00 0.11
CA ALA A 231 13.49 22.04 0.60
C ALA A 231 13.41 22.18 2.13
N ALA A 232 12.20 22.13 2.70
CA ALA A 232 12.01 22.17 4.16
C ALA A 232 12.66 20.96 4.85
N ALA A 233 12.46 19.75 4.32
CA ALA A 233 13.07 18.53 4.85
C ALA A 233 14.62 18.55 4.74
N ALA A 234 15.15 19.09 3.64
CA ALA A 234 16.60 19.25 3.47
C ALA A 234 17.19 20.24 4.48
N VAL A 235 16.49 21.33 4.77
CA VAL A 235 16.89 22.31 5.81
C VAL A 235 16.87 21.66 7.20
N GLU A 236 15.87 20.84 7.53
CA GLU A 236 15.80 20.14 8.82
C GLU A 236 16.95 19.14 9.00
N VAL A 237 17.27 18.36 7.96
CA VAL A 237 18.42 17.44 7.97
C VAL A 237 19.74 18.22 8.09
N ALA A 238 19.90 19.34 7.38
CA ALA A 238 21.08 20.19 7.48
C ALA A 238 21.23 20.83 8.87
N ALA A 239 20.12 21.27 9.49
CA ALA A 239 20.12 21.81 10.84
C ALA A 239 20.51 20.75 11.89
N TYR A 240 19.99 19.52 11.75
CA TYR A 240 20.37 18.41 12.63
C TYR A 240 21.86 18.04 12.44
N ALA A 241 22.34 17.99 11.20
CA ALA A 241 23.75 17.74 10.92
C ALA A 241 24.67 18.84 11.47
N ALA A 242 24.25 20.11 11.43
CA ALA A 242 25.02 21.22 12.02
C ALA A 242 25.05 21.15 13.55
N GLN A 243 23.93 20.81 14.18
CA GLN A 243 23.82 20.73 15.64
C GLN A 243 24.64 19.57 16.23
N TYR A 244 24.72 18.43 15.54
CA TYR A 244 25.38 17.22 16.07
C TYR A 244 26.72 16.88 15.39
N GLY A 245 27.01 17.44 14.21
CA GLY A 245 28.24 17.17 13.44
C GLY A 245 29.47 17.95 13.91
N GLY A 246 29.31 19.06 14.63
CA GLY A 246 30.42 19.89 15.12
C GLY A 246 31.18 19.31 16.32
N ALA A 247 30.59 18.38 17.07
CA ALA A 247 31.15 17.90 18.33
C ALA A 247 32.26 16.84 18.19
N VAL A 248 32.46 16.25 17.00
CA VAL A 248 33.38 15.12 16.81
C VAL A 248 34.78 15.55 16.31
N ALA A 249 34.95 16.81 15.88
CA ALA A 249 36.25 17.32 15.42
C ALA A 249 37.23 17.70 16.56
N GLY A 250 36.80 17.71 17.82
CA GLY A 250 37.60 18.20 18.95
C GLY A 250 38.27 17.15 19.85
N LEU A 251 38.04 15.86 19.63
CA LEU A 251 38.52 14.80 20.54
C LEU A 251 39.77 14.03 20.03
N GLY A 252 40.48 14.57 19.04
CA GLY A 252 41.62 13.89 18.39
C GLY A 252 43.01 14.48 18.65
N ALA A 253 43.15 15.48 19.54
CA ALA A 253 44.40 16.25 19.65
C ALA A 253 44.96 16.37 21.08
N GLU A 254 44.71 15.40 21.97
CA GLU A 254 45.36 15.33 23.29
C GLU A 254 45.94 13.92 23.52
N ALA A 255 47.01 13.57 22.81
CA ALA A 255 47.85 12.41 23.12
C ALA A 255 49.27 12.59 22.54
N GLU A 256 49.93 13.68 22.90
CA GLU A 256 51.38 13.82 22.69
C GLU A 256 51.97 14.67 23.82
N ALA A 257 52.34 14.02 24.91
CA ALA A 257 53.41 14.43 25.83
C ALA A 257 53.43 13.44 27.01
N ASP A 258 54.19 12.35 26.88
CA ASP A 258 54.75 11.69 28.05
C ASP A 258 56.23 12.11 28.12
N PRO A 259 56.65 12.90 29.12
CA PRO A 259 58.01 13.36 29.28
C PRO A 259 58.88 12.30 29.97
N GLU A 260 60.14 12.25 29.55
CA GLU A 260 61.33 11.85 30.31
C GLU A 260 61.16 11.83 31.84
N GLU A 261 61.49 10.71 32.48
CA GLU A 261 62.16 10.57 33.80
C GLU A 261 62.35 9.05 34.06
N ALA A 262 63.42 8.51 34.63
CA ALA A 262 64.70 9.00 35.10
C ALA A 262 65.62 7.78 35.29
N GLU A 263 66.92 8.00 35.14
CA GLU A 263 68.00 7.10 35.54
C GLU A 263 67.94 6.74 37.03
N GLY A 264 68.38 5.52 37.39
CA GLY A 264 68.60 5.15 38.79
C GLY A 264 69.18 3.75 38.98
N ASN A 265 70.49 3.71 39.28
CA ASN A 265 71.33 2.62 39.82
C ASN A 265 70.65 1.45 40.53
#